data_AF-A0A1I0JS99-F1
#
_entry.id   AF-A0A1I0JS99-F1
#
_cell.length_a   1.000
_cell.length_b   1.000
_cell.length_c   1.000
_cell.angle_alpha   90.00
_cell.angle_beta   90.00
_cell.angle_gamma   90.00
#
_symmetry.space_group_name_H-M   'P 1'
#
loop_
_entity.id
_entity.type
_entity.pdbx_description
1 polymer ?
#
loop_
_entity_poly.entity_id
_entity_poly.type
_entity_poly.pdbx_seq_one_letter_code
_entity_poly.pdbx_strand_id
1 'polypeptide(L)'
;MPGRARSSEPGFREAYREWLDRVNPIIARHQYGRGGPVILYNAENEYQVNTDAAYMQDIQDRARAAGIDVPITTNDCCDAGSWSSTWATGPGAVQIPGVDDYPQSFACDTPGEWGP
;
A
#
# COMPACT_ATOMS: atom_id res chain seq x y z
N MET A 1 19.44 5.01 -9.33
CA MET A 1 19.29 3.66 -9.91
C MET A 1 18.57 3.81 -11.23
N PRO A 2 18.94 3.08 -12.30
CA PRO A 2 18.14 3.06 -13.53
C PRO A 2 16.77 2.42 -13.25
N GLY A 3 15.70 2.88 -13.88
CA GLY A 3 14.35 2.31 -13.74
C GLY A 3 13.35 3.25 -13.07
N ARG A 4 12.11 3.23 -13.56
CA ARG A 4 11.00 4.05 -13.08
C ARG A 4 10.57 3.64 -11.67
N ALA A 5 10.49 4.61 -10.76
CA ALA A 5 9.95 4.38 -9.42
C ALA A 5 8.50 3.88 -9.47
N ARG A 6 8.10 3.15 -8.44
CA ARG A 6 6.76 2.55 -8.28
C ARG A 6 6.38 1.69 -9.50
N SER A 7 7.26 0.76 -9.86
CA SER A 7 7.09 -0.13 -11.01
C SER A 7 7.83 -1.46 -10.86
N SER A 8 7.60 -2.36 -11.80
CA SER A 8 8.29 -3.64 -11.93
C SER A 8 9.64 -3.56 -12.65
N GLU A 9 10.09 -2.37 -13.03
CA GLU A 9 11.36 -2.18 -13.75
C GLU A 9 12.57 -2.63 -12.89
N PRO A 10 13.53 -3.39 -13.46
CA PRO A 10 14.55 -4.11 -12.68
C PRO A 10 15.34 -3.26 -11.68
N GLY A 11 15.80 -2.08 -12.08
CA GLY A 11 16.65 -1.28 -11.19
C GLY A 11 15.87 -0.54 -10.09
N PHE A 12 14.54 -0.43 -10.18
CA PHE A 12 13.72 -0.07 -9.02
C PHE A 12 13.36 -1.31 -8.20
N ARG A 13 13.10 -2.45 -8.85
CA ARG A 13 12.80 -3.74 -8.20
C ARG A 13 13.83 -4.17 -7.18
N GLU A 14 15.11 -4.15 -7.57
CA GLU A 14 16.19 -4.53 -6.66
C GLU A 14 16.22 -3.62 -5.42
N ALA A 15 16.04 -2.31 -5.63
CA ALA A 15 16.09 -1.31 -4.57
C ALA A 15 14.95 -1.48 -3.55
N TYR A 16 13.69 -1.61 -3.98
CA TYR A 16 12.59 -1.76 -3.01
C TYR A 16 12.59 -3.13 -2.36
N ARG A 17 12.99 -4.20 -3.07
CA ARG A 17 13.12 -5.52 -2.46
C ARG A 17 14.15 -5.46 -1.35
N GLU A 18 15.35 -4.91 -1.62
CA GLU A 18 16.39 -4.77 -0.59
C GLU A 18 15.84 -4.18 0.73
N TRP A 19 15.00 -3.15 0.63
CA TRP A 19 14.33 -2.54 1.78
C TRP A 19 13.27 -3.45 2.43
N LEU A 20 12.33 -3.99 1.63
CA LEU A 20 11.26 -4.88 2.10
C LEU A 20 11.82 -6.10 2.84
N ASP A 21 12.95 -6.61 2.40
CA ASP A 21 13.64 -7.79 2.94
C ASP A 21 14.14 -7.58 4.36
N ARG A 22 14.39 -6.33 4.73
CA ARG A 22 14.87 -5.93 6.06
C ARG A 22 13.71 -5.56 6.96
N VAL A 23 12.74 -4.79 6.47
CA VAL A 23 11.64 -4.28 7.29
C VAL A 23 10.57 -5.34 7.56
N ASN A 24 10.24 -6.18 6.58
CA ASN A 24 9.15 -7.15 6.74
C ASN A 24 9.42 -8.19 7.83
N PRO A 25 10.64 -8.77 7.98
CA PRO A 25 10.93 -9.66 9.10
C PRO A 25 10.79 -8.98 10.47
N ILE A 26 11.04 -7.67 10.55
CA ILE A 26 10.84 -6.90 11.78
C ILE A 26 9.35 -6.81 12.09
N ILE A 27 8.54 -6.39 11.11
CA ILE A 27 7.08 -6.31 11.27
C ILE A 27 6.50 -7.69 11.61
N ALA A 28 6.94 -8.74 10.91
CA ALA A 28 6.44 -10.10 11.07
C ALA A 28 6.54 -10.62 12.50
N ARG A 29 7.63 -10.31 13.23
CA ARG A 29 7.81 -10.70 14.64
C ARG A 29 6.82 -10.03 15.60
N HIS A 30 6.21 -8.92 15.19
CA HIS A 30 5.33 -8.10 16.03
C HIS A 30 3.85 -8.24 15.65
N GLN A 31 3.49 -9.26 14.87
CA GLN A 31 2.08 -9.54 14.55
C GLN A 31 1.30 -10.03 15.76
N TYR A 32 0.00 -9.73 15.77
CA TYR A 32 -0.95 -10.15 16.82
C TYR A 32 -0.95 -11.66 17.06
N GLY A 33 -0.95 -12.46 15.99
CA GLY A 33 -0.82 -13.94 16.09
C GLY A 33 0.51 -14.44 16.66
N ARG A 34 1.48 -13.55 16.88
CA ARG A 34 2.81 -13.83 17.45
C ARG A 34 3.07 -13.04 18.75
N GLY A 35 2.00 -12.51 19.37
CA GLY A 35 2.06 -11.80 20.64
C GLY A 35 2.43 -10.31 20.54
N GLY A 36 2.45 -9.73 19.33
CA GLY A 36 2.70 -8.30 19.12
C GLY A 36 1.44 -7.48 18.76
N PRO A 37 1.58 -6.17 18.49
CA PRO A 37 0.44 -5.29 18.24
C PRO A 37 -0.02 -5.19 16.77
N VAL A 38 0.72 -5.74 15.80
CA VAL A 38 0.44 -5.53 14.37
C VAL A 38 -0.76 -6.40 13.93
N ILE A 39 -1.81 -5.76 13.40
CA ILE A 39 -3.05 -6.43 12.97
C ILE A 39 -3.34 -6.32 11.46
N LEU A 40 -2.67 -5.42 10.74
CA LEU A 40 -2.82 -5.18 9.31
C LEU A 40 -1.47 -4.76 8.70
N TYR A 41 -1.30 -4.95 7.40
CA TYR A 41 -0.14 -4.50 6.63
C TYR A 41 -0.61 -3.72 5.39
N ASN A 42 -0.19 -2.46 5.22
CA ASN A 42 -0.53 -1.69 4.02
C ASN A 42 0.50 -1.92 2.92
N ALA A 43 0.07 -2.38 1.74
CA ALA A 43 0.92 -2.53 0.57
C ALA A 43 0.91 -1.26 -0.28
N GLU A 44 2.09 -0.70 -0.55
CA GLU A 44 2.25 0.59 -1.25
C GLU A 44 1.56 1.74 -0.48
N ASN A 45 1.37 2.89 -1.10
CA ASN A 45 0.70 4.07 -0.57
C ASN A 45 0.04 4.83 -1.72
N GLU A 46 -1.29 4.94 -1.75
CA GLU A 46 -1.99 5.73 -2.78
C GLU A 46 -1.54 5.35 -4.20
N TYR A 47 -1.43 4.04 -4.45
CA TYR A 47 -0.99 3.53 -5.74
C TYR A 47 -2.14 3.45 -6.73
N GLN A 48 -2.03 4.25 -7.79
CA GLN A 48 -3.04 4.28 -8.84
C GLN A 48 -3.32 2.88 -9.41
N VAL A 49 -4.60 2.61 -9.56
CA VAL A 49 -5.22 1.42 -10.15
C VAL A 49 -4.48 0.93 -11.38
N ASN A 50 -4.21 -0.38 -11.47
CA ASN A 50 -3.76 -1.07 -12.68
C ASN A 50 -2.53 -0.44 -13.38
N THR A 51 -1.74 0.37 -12.67
CA THR A 51 -0.53 1.00 -13.23
C THR A 51 0.58 -0.02 -13.44
N ASP A 52 0.76 -0.93 -12.47
CA ASP A 52 1.67 -2.07 -12.57
C ASP A 52 1.27 -3.16 -11.56
N ALA A 53 0.46 -4.12 -12.01
CA ALA A 53 -0.03 -5.20 -11.16
C ALA A 53 1.08 -6.18 -10.73
N ALA A 54 2.15 -6.32 -11.53
CA ALA A 54 3.28 -7.17 -11.19
C ALA A 54 4.11 -6.58 -10.05
N TYR A 55 4.24 -5.25 -10.01
CA TYR A 55 4.84 -4.54 -8.88
C TYR A 55 4.03 -4.72 -7.59
N MET A 56 2.71 -4.51 -7.64
CA MET A 56 1.84 -4.69 -6.46
C MET A 56 1.86 -6.14 -5.96
N GLN A 57 1.80 -7.11 -6.86
CA GLN A 57 1.91 -8.53 -6.49
C GLN A 57 3.26 -8.82 -5.82
N ASP A 58 4.37 -8.28 -6.34
CA ASP A 58 5.70 -8.53 -5.79
C ASP A 58 5.89 -7.96 -4.37
N ILE A 59 5.30 -6.79 -4.07
CA ILE A 59 5.29 -6.24 -2.70
C ILE A 59 4.60 -7.23 -1.74
N GLN A 60 3.44 -7.72 -2.13
CA GLN A 60 2.66 -8.65 -1.32
C GLN A 60 3.40 -9.99 -1.15
N ASP A 61 3.93 -10.54 -2.24
CA ASP A 61 4.71 -11.77 -2.22
C ASP A 61 5.91 -11.62 -1.30
N ARG A 62 6.58 -10.45 -1.30
CA ARG A 62 7.71 -10.24 -0.41
C ARG A 62 7.32 -10.11 1.05
N ALA A 63 6.17 -9.50 1.34
CA ALA A 63 5.60 -9.48 2.68
C ALA A 63 5.28 -10.90 3.17
N ARG A 64 4.60 -11.70 2.34
CA ARG A 64 4.26 -13.10 2.66
C ARG A 64 5.50 -13.97 2.86
N ALA A 65 6.49 -13.86 1.98
CA ALA A 65 7.74 -14.61 2.10
C ALA A 65 8.53 -14.27 3.38
N ALA A 66 8.37 -13.05 3.90
CA ALA A 66 8.97 -12.62 5.17
C ALA A 66 8.14 -12.99 6.41
N GLY A 67 7.00 -13.67 6.24
CA GLY A 67 6.16 -14.16 7.33
C GLY A 67 5.07 -13.18 7.79
N ILE A 68 4.68 -12.21 6.96
CA ILE A 68 3.47 -11.41 7.20
C ILE A 68 2.25 -12.29 6.94
N ASP A 69 1.46 -12.53 7.98
CA ASP A 69 0.27 -13.39 8.02
C ASP A 69 -1.02 -12.58 8.26
N VAL A 70 -0.92 -11.35 8.80
CA VAL A 70 -2.07 -10.43 8.94
C VAL A 70 -2.64 -10.04 7.56
N PRO A 71 -3.92 -9.60 7.49
CA PRO A 71 -4.50 -9.13 6.23
C PRO A 71 -3.68 -7.97 5.64
N ILE A 72 -3.49 -8.00 4.31
CA ILE A 72 -2.89 -6.90 3.57
C ILE A 72 -4.02 -5.97 3.08
N THR A 73 -3.78 -4.67 3.19
CA THR A 73 -4.68 -3.57 2.79
C THR A 73 -3.98 -2.63 1.81
N THR A 74 -4.74 -1.75 1.16
CA THR A 74 -4.25 -0.56 0.46
C THR A 74 -4.90 0.70 1.05
N ASN A 75 -4.43 1.86 0.61
CA ASN A 75 -5.05 3.16 0.83
C ASN A 75 -5.07 3.91 -0.50
N ASP A 76 -6.10 3.68 -1.32
CA ASP A 76 -6.22 4.34 -2.62
C ASP A 76 -6.56 5.82 -2.39
N CYS A 77 -5.78 6.75 -2.97
CA CYS A 77 -6.17 8.17 -2.96
C CYS A 77 -7.34 8.38 -3.93
N CYS A 78 -7.70 9.63 -4.05
CA CYS A 78 -8.75 10.22 -3.24
C CYS A 78 -9.69 10.82 -4.26
N ASP A 79 -10.81 10.16 -4.48
CA ASP A 79 -11.95 10.69 -5.23
C ASP A 79 -13.18 9.89 -4.78
N ALA A 80 -13.79 10.32 -3.67
CA ALA A 80 -15.00 9.73 -3.10
C ALA A 80 -16.20 9.75 -4.10
N GLY A 81 -16.03 10.33 -5.30
CA GLY A 81 -16.95 10.22 -6.42
C GLY A 81 -16.99 8.83 -7.10
N SER A 82 -15.96 7.99 -6.92
CA SER A 82 -15.97 6.59 -7.40
C SER A 82 -15.59 5.63 -6.29
N TRP A 83 -16.59 5.16 -5.53
CA TRP A 83 -16.50 4.06 -4.56
C TRP A 83 -16.13 2.69 -5.19
N SER A 84 -15.54 2.67 -6.37
CA SER A 84 -15.02 1.46 -7.01
C SER A 84 -13.63 1.18 -6.47
N SER A 85 -13.54 0.23 -5.55
CA SER A 85 -12.26 -0.33 -5.09
C SER A 85 -11.42 -0.84 -6.26
N THR A 86 -10.12 -0.54 -6.24
CA THR A 86 -9.27 -0.63 -7.41
C THR A 86 -8.19 -1.72 -7.33
N TRP A 87 -7.92 -2.21 -6.12
CA TRP A 87 -7.15 -3.40 -5.82
C TRP A 87 -7.99 -4.51 -5.15
N ALA A 88 -9.29 -4.57 -5.45
CA ALA A 88 -10.20 -5.61 -4.95
C ALA A 88 -10.08 -6.96 -5.68
N THR A 89 -9.68 -6.96 -6.94
CA THR A 89 -9.72 -8.16 -7.80
C THR A 89 -8.58 -8.19 -8.79
N GLY A 90 -8.15 -9.39 -9.19
CA GLY A 90 -7.09 -9.58 -10.18
C GLY A 90 -5.67 -9.59 -9.59
N PRO A 91 -4.64 -9.63 -10.44
CA PRO A 91 -3.25 -9.61 -9.99
C PRO A 91 -2.95 -8.36 -9.16
N GLY A 92 -2.26 -8.51 -8.02
CA GLY A 92 -1.97 -7.40 -7.12
C GLY A 92 -3.14 -6.97 -6.23
N ALA A 93 -4.28 -7.65 -6.27
CA ALA A 93 -5.39 -7.39 -5.34
C ALA A 93 -5.02 -7.72 -3.89
N VAL A 94 -5.55 -6.96 -2.95
CA VAL A 94 -5.35 -7.13 -1.50
C VAL A 94 -6.58 -7.72 -0.82
N GLN A 95 -6.46 -8.15 0.44
CA GLN A 95 -7.59 -8.72 1.18
C GLN A 95 -8.62 -7.68 1.59
N ILE A 96 -8.17 -6.48 1.97
CA ILE A 96 -9.03 -5.39 2.43
C ILE A 96 -8.64 -4.13 1.66
N PRO A 97 -9.30 -3.80 0.55
CA PRO A 97 -9.03 -2.54 -0.13
C PRO A 97 -9.50 -1.35 0.72
N GLY A 98 -8.64 -0.35 0.88
CA GLY A 98 -8.94 0.89 1.61
C GLY A 98 -8.88 2.10 0.68
N VAL A 99 -9.55 3.18 1.08
CA VAL A 99 -9.59 4.45 0.36
C VAL A 99 -9.34 5.56 1.37
N ASP A 100 -8.50 6.51 0.98
CA ASP A 100 -8.27 7.75 1.72
C ASP A 100 -9.19 8.85 1.19
N ASP A 101 -9.62 9.74 2.09
CA ASP A 101 -10.41 10.92 1.73
C ASP A 101 -9.93 12.13 2.53
N TYR A 102 -9.74 13.24 1.82
CA TYR A 102 -9.32 14.52 2.39
C TYR A 102 -10.34 15.60 1.97
N PRO A 103 -11.58 15.54 2.48
CA PRO A 103 -12.70 16.31 1.93
C PRO A 103 -12.62 17.82 2.23
N GLN A 104 -11.66 18.27 3.03
CA GLN A 104 -11.36 19.68 3.30
C GLN A 104 -10.02 20.11 2.68
N SER A 105 -9.44 19.26 1.84
CA SER A 105 -8.18 19.49 1.15
C SER A 105 -7.08 19.93 2.13
N PHE A 106 -6.21 20.84 1.70
CA PHE A 106 -5.05 21.28 2.47
C PHE A 106 -4.92 22.82 2.53
N ALA A 107 -5.99 23.54 2.18
CA ALA A 107 -6.05 25.00 2.28
C ALA A 107 -6.41 25.40 3.71
N CYS A 108 -5.52 26.14 4.38
CA CYS A 108 -5.65 26.48 5.79
C CYS A 108 -5.77 27.99 6.04
N ASP A 109 -5.81 28.80 4.97
CA ASP A 109 -5.87 30.26 5.03
C ASP A 109 -7.27 30.80 5.38
N THR A 110 -8.32 29.98 5.20
CA THR A 110 -9.70 30.29 5.59
C THR A 110 -10.33 29.18 6.46
N PRO A 111 -9.87 28.96 7.72
CA PRO A 111 -10.29 27.82 8.56
C PRO A 111 -11.77 27.81 8.97
N GLY A 112 -12.52 28.87 8.67
CA GLY A 112 -13.97 28.94 8.85
C GLY A 112 -14.78 28.51 7.63
N GLU A 113 -14.14 28.33 6.48
CA GLU A 113 -14.78 27.87 5.25
C GLU A 113 -14.73 26.35 5.18
N TRP A 114 -15.87 25.74 4.90
CA TRP A 114 -15.99 24.31 4.64
C TRP A 114 -16.17 24.14 3.13
N GLY A 115 -15.14 23.67 2.44
CA GLY A 115 -15.15 23.49 0.99
C GLY A 115 -14.50 22.17 0.55
N PRO A 116 -14.69 21.76 -0.71
CA PRO A 116 -13.71 20.98 -1.46
C PRO A 116 -12.51 21.85 -1.89
#